data_AF-A0A1F3NY18-F1
#
_entry.id   AF-A0A1F3NY18-F1
#
_cell.length_a   1.000
_cell.length_b   1.000
_cell.length_c   1.000
_cell.angle_alpha   90.00
_cell.angle_beta   90.00
_cell.angle_gamma   90.00
#
_symmetry.space_group_name_H-M   'P 1'
#
loop_
_entity.id
_entity.type
_entity.pdbx_description
1 polymer ?
#
loop_
_entity_poly.entity_id
_entity_poly.type
_entity_poly.pdbx_seq_one_letter_code
_entity_poly.pdbx_strand_id
1 'polypeptide(L)'
;MISNTLEEQILENLYFVEPYQKLKSEILVSEKELKSALEGLIKKKWVQAMKQDPVTHEYYNDLNFKSEETSAYFYLATKDGLLAHNSR
;
A
#
# COMPACT_ATOMS: atom_id res chain seq x y z
N MET A 1 -16.30 -19.15 4.33
CA MET A 1 -15.71 -17.80 4.23
C MET A 1 -14.32 -17.98 3.66
N ILE A 2 -14.09 -17.53 2.43
CA ILE A 2 -12.72 -17.42 1.93
C ILE A 2 -12.15 -16.23 2.69
N SER A 3 -11.26 -16.48 3.65
CA SER A 3 -10.52 -15.39 4.28
C SER A 3 -9.52 -14.86 3.26
N ASN A 4 -9.74 -13.64 2.76
CA ASN A 4 -8.74 -12.94 1.97
C ASN A 4 -7.46 -12.76 2.79
N THR A 5 -6.32 -13.02 2.18
CA THR A 5 -4.99 -12.75 2.74
C THR A 5 -4.83 -11.25 3.03
N LEU A 6 -3.90 -10.88 3.92
CA LEU A 6 -3.61 -9.47 4.21
C LEU A 6 -3.17 -8.71 2.96
N GLU A 7 -2.46 -9.36 2.03
CA GLU A 7 -2.07 -8.77 0.76
C GLU A 7 -3.28 -8.42 -0.12
N GLU A 8 -4.27 -9.33 -0.21
CA GLU A 8 -5.52 -9.09 -0.93
C GLU A 8 -6.33 -7.96 -0.27
N GLN A 9 -6.45 -7.95 1.06
CA GLN A 9 -7.12 -6.88 1.80
C GLN A 9 -6.48 -5.50 1.55
N ILE A 10 -5.15 -5.42 1.48
CA ILE A 10 -4.46 -4.16 1.15
C ILE A 10 -4.80 -3.71 -0.27
N LEU A 11 -4.72 -4.61 -1.26
CA LEU A 11 -4.99 -4.27 -2.66
C LEU A 11 -6.45 -3.86 -2.87
N GLU A 12 -7.41 -4.49 -2.19
CA GLU A 12 -8.83 -4.12 -2.21
C GLU A 12 -9.12 -2.72 -1.65
N ASN A 13 -8.26 -2.22 -0.76
CA ASN A 13 -8.41 -0.89 -0.17
C ASN A 13 -7.69 0.21 -0.97
N LEU A 14 -6.91 -0.14 -2.00
CA LEU A 14 -6.12 0.78 -2.82
C LEU A 14 -6.79 1.08 -4.16
N TYR A 15 -7.93 1.77 -4.12
CA TYR A 15 -8.64 2.25 -5.32
C TYR A 15 -7.92 3.42 -6.02
N PHE A 16 -7.22 4.25 -5.25
CA PHE A 16 -6.42 5.39 -5.70
C PHE A 16 -5.11 5.46 -4.91
N VAL A 17 -4.51 6.65 -4.83
CA VAL A 17 -3.42 6.92 -3.88
C VAL A 17 -4.03 7.13 -2.49
N GLU A 18 -3.67 6.29 -1.53
CA GLU A 18 -4.27 6.29 -0.19
C GLU A 18 -3.22 6.41 0.91
N PRO A 19 -3.48 7.18 1.98
CA PRO A 19 -2.54 7.31 3.08
C PRO A 19 -2.50 6.04 3.93
N TYR A 20 -1.34 5.75 4.53
CA TYR A 20 -1.17 4.65 5.49
C TYR A 20 -2.29 4.60 6.56
N GLN A 21 -2.69 5.76 7.09
CA GLN A 21 -3.67 5.82 8.18
C GLN A 21 -5.05 5.29 7.77
N LYS A 22 -5.43 5.44 6.50
CA LYS A 22 -6.68 4.85 5.99
C LYS A 22 -6.59 3.34 5.95
N LEU A 23 -5.49 2.78 5.43
CA LEU A 23 -5.27 1.33 5.44
C LEU A 23 -5.30 0.77 6.86
N LYS A 24 -4.68 1.47 7.82
CA LYS A 24 -4.68 1.09 9.23
C LYS A 24 -6.08 1.15 9.88
N SER A 25 -6.96 2.04 9.45
CA SER A 25 -8.32 2.12 9.99
C SER A 25 -9.27 1.08 9.39
N GLU A 26 -9.06 0.71 8.12
CA GLU A 26 -9.92 -0.25 7.41
C GLU A 26 -9.50 -1.71 7.66
N ILE A 27 -8.19 -1.97 7.80
CA ILE A 27 -7.63 -3.32 7.93
C ILE A 27 -7.29 -3.58 9.39
N LEU A 28 -8.07 -4.45 10.03
CA LEU A 28 -7.97 -4.78 11.46
C LEU A 28 -6.80 -5.73 11.79
N VAL A 29 -5.56 -5.25 11.60
CA VAL A 29 -4.32 -5.95 11.94
C VAL A 29 -3.38 -5.09 12.76
N SER A 30 -2.32 -5.68 13.33
CA SER A 30 -1.31 -4.88 14.01
C SER A 30 -0.53 -3.99 13.04
N GLU A 31 -0.01 -2.87 13.55
CA GLU A 31 0.85 -1.97 12.77
C GLU A 31 2.08 -2.69 12.21
N LYS A 32 2.65 -3.64 12.95
CA LYS A 32 3.79 -4.44 12.50
C LYS A 32 3.44 -5.31 11.29
N GLU A 33 2.27 -5.95 11.32
CA GLU A 33 1.79 -6.80 10.23
C GLU A 33 1.50 -5.97 8.97
N LEU A 34 0.78 -4.86 9.11
CA LEU A 34 0.47 -3.97 7.98
C LEU A 34 1.74 -3.42 7.32
N LYS A 35 2.70 -2.93 8.12
CA LYS A 35 3.99 -2.44 7.58
C LYS A 35 4.74 -3.55 6.85
N SER A 36 4.88 -4.72 7.47
CA SER A 36 5.60 -5.84 6.86
C SER A 36 4.94 -6.31 5.56
N ALA A 37 3.61 -6.29 5.48
CA ALA A 37 2.87 -6.65 4.27
C ALA A 37 3.06 -5.61 3.16
N LEU A 38 2.96 -4.31 3.48
CA LEU A 38 3.22 -3.22 2.53
C LEU A 38 4.64 -3.27 1.97
N GLU A 39 5.64 -3.50 2.82
CA GLU A 39 7.03 -3.71 2.39
C GLU A 39 7.16 -4.89 1.42
N GLY A 40 6.48 -6.00 1.70
CA GLY A 40 6.44 -7.17 0.82
C GLY A 40 5.82 -6.85 -0.54
N LEU A 41 4.68 -6.15 -0.55
CA LEU A 41 3.99 -5.73 -1.76
C LEU A 41 4.81 -4.75 -2.61
N ILE A 42 5.55 -3.83 -1.97
CA ILE A 42 6.48 -2.92 -2.65
C ILE A 42 7.63 -3.71 -3.29
N LYS A 43 8.24 -4.65 -2.57
CA LYS A 43 9.28 -5.53 -3.11
C LYS A 43 8.79 -6.35 -4.31
N LYS A 44 7.52 -6.77 -4.30
CA LYS A 44 6.85 -7.45 -5.42
C LYS A 44 6.46 -6.51 -6.57
N LYS A 45 6.62 -5.19 -6.41
CA LYS A 45 6.12 -4.15 -7.32
C LYS A 45 4.60 -4.15 -7.50
N TRP A 46 3.86 -4.69 -6.53
CA TRP A 46 2.39 -4.72 -6.54
C TRP A 46 1.77 -3.46 -5.93
N VAL A 47 2.53 -2.80 -5.05
CA VAL A 47 2.19 -1.50 -4.46
C VAL A 47 3.38 -0.57 -4.64
N GLN A 48 3.11 0.71 -4.85
CA GLN A 48 4.13 1.75 -4.91
C GLN A 48 3.99 2.70 -3.73
N ALA A 49 5.10 3.04 -3.09
CA ALA A 49 5.14 4.07 -2.06
C ALA A 49 5.23 5.45 -2.71
N MET A 50 4.35 6.35 -2.27
CA MET A 50 4.18 7.68 -2.83
C MET A 50 4.41 8.73 -1.74
N LYS A 51 5.02 9.85 -2.12
CA LYS A 51 5.05 11.08 -1.31
C LYS A 51 4.17 12.13 -1.97
N GLN A 52 3.67 13.05 -1.17
CA GLN A 52 2.92 14.20 -1.64
C GLN A 52 3.80 15.45 -1.53
N ASP A 53 3.89 16.22 -2.59
CA ASP A 53 4.51 17.53 -2.55
C ASP A 53 3.65 18.49 -1.69
N PRO A 54 4.21 19.14 -0.66
CA PRO A 54 3.42 19.99 0.25
C PRO A 54 2.95 21.29 -0.39
N VAL A 55 3.50 21.69 -1.54
CA VAL A 55 3.15 22.91 -2.26
C VAL A 55 2.16 22.59 -3.38
N THR A 56 2.51 21.66 -4.27
CA THR A 56 1.68 21.33 -5.43
C THR A 56 0.57 20.33 -5.11
N HIS A 57 0.67 19.63 -3.97
CA HIS A 57 -0.19 18.51 -3.57
C HIS A 57 -0.17 17.32 -4.54
N GLU A 58 0.79 17.30 -5.47
CA GLU A 58 0.97 16.20 -6.41
C GLU A 58 1.64 15.00 -5.74
N TYR A 59 1.24 13.80 -6.16
CA TYR A 59 1.85 12.56 -5.69
C TYR A 59 2.96 12.13 -6.63
N TYR A 60 4.11 11.78 -6.06
CA TYR A 60 5.25 11.27 -6.79
C TYR A 60 5.78 9.98 -6.15
N ASN A 61 6.37 9.13 -6.98
CA ASN A 61 6.99 7.88 -6.53
C ASN A 61 8.24 8.18 -5.72
N ASP A 62 8.36 7.61 -4.53
CA ASP A 62 9.63 7.61 -3.80
C ASP A 62 10.44 6.36 -4.13
N LEU A 63 11.46 6.53 -4.96
CA LEU A 63 12.39 5.47 -5.34
C LEU A 63 13.27 5.00 -4.17
N ASN A 64 13.34 5.78 -3.09
CA ASN A 64 14.13 5.48 -1.89
C ASN A 64 13.22 5.15 -0.71
N PHE A 65 12.25 4.25 -0.93
CA PHE A 65 11.37 3.77 0.13
C PHE A 65 12.17 3.31 1.36
N LYS A 66 11.74 3.79 2.53
CA LYS A 66 12.31 3.48 3.84
C LYS A 66 11.27 2.83 4.74
N SER A 67 11.54 1.60 5.17
CA SER A 67 10.66 0.80 6.04
C SER A 67 10.28 1.50 7.34
N GLU A 68 11.21 2.25 7.92
CA GLU A 68 11.02 3.01 9.16
C GLU A 68 10.03 4.17 8.99
N GLU A 69 9.90 4.69 7.77
CA GLU A 69 9.01 5.80 7.40
C GLU A 69 7.67 5.31 6.81
N THR A 70 7.38 4.00 6.82
CA THR A 70 6.16 3.40 6.22
C THR A 70 4.89 4.20 6.55
N SER A 71 4.69 4.61 7.80
CA SER A 71 3.48 5.35 8.20
C SER A 71 3.33 6.76 7.59
N ALA A 72 4.38 7.31 6.98
CA ALA A 72 4.40 8.65 6.37
C ALA A 72 4.13 8.61 4.85
N TYR A 73 4.07 7.43 4.24
CA TYR A 73 3.80 7.28 2.81
C TYR A 73 2.30 7.19 2.50
N PHE A 74 2.01 7.49 1.25
CA PHE A 74 0.81 7.07 0.56
C PHE A 74 1.13 5.83 -0.29
N TYR A 75 0.10 5.10 -0.68
CA TYR A 75 0.24 3.85 -1.41
C TYR A 75 -0.66 3.83 -2.62
N LEU A 76 -0.16 3.24 -3.70
CA LEU A 76 -0.89 3.05 -4.93
C LEU A 76 -0.75 1.59 -5.39
N ALA A 77 -1.86 0.92 -5.67
CA ALA A 77 -1.81 -0.39 -6.32
C ALA A 77 -1.29 -0.22 -7.76
N THR A 78 -0.32 -1.04 -8.16
CA THR A 78 0.20 -1.04 -9.52
C THR A 78 -0.68 -1.90 -10.42
N LYS A 79 -0.52 -1.76 -11.74
CA LYS A 79 -1.17 -2.65 -12.72
C LYS A 79 -0.87 -4.13 -12.42
N ASP A 80 0.38 -4.46 -12.09
CA ASP A 80 0.79 -5.84 -11.79
C ASP A 80 0.13 -6.34 -10.50
N GLY A 81 -0.01 -5.49 -9.48
CA GLY A 81 -0.73 -5.83 -8.24
C GLY A 81 -2.21 -6.10 -8.49
N LEU A 82 -2.88 -5.24 -9.26
CA LEU A 82 -4.28 -5.41 -9.61
C LEU A 82 -4.53 -6.67 -10.46
N LEU A 83 -3.63 -6.97 -11.42
CA LEU A 83 -3.72 -8.21 -12.19
C LEU A 83 -3.54 -9.44 -11.30
N ALA A 84 -2.57 -9.42 -10.38
CA ALA A 84 -2.35 -10.52 -9.44
C ALA A 84 -3.56 -10.77 -8.53
N HIS A 85 -4.23 -9.70 -8.08
CA HIS A 85 -5.45 -9.77 -7.29
C HIS A 85 -6.65 -10.29 -8.10
N ASN A 86 -6.89 -9.74 -9.29
CA ASN A 86 -8.06 -10.07 -10.11
C ASN A 86 -7.98 -11.40 -10.86
N SER A 87 -6.79 -12.02 -10.96
CA SER A 87 -6.59 -13.28 -11.69
C SER A 87 -6.83 -14.53 -10.83
N ARG A 88 -7.42 -14.38 -9.65
CA ARG A 88 -7.70 -15.46 -8.69
C ARG A 88 -9.19 -15.76 -8.57
#